data_AF-A0A535F5L0-F1
#
_entry.id   AF-A0A535F5L0-F1
#
_cell.length_a   1.000
_cell.length_b   1.000
_cell.length_c   1.000
_cell.angle_alpha   90.00
_cell.angle_beta   90.00
_cell.angle_gamma   90.00
#
_symmetry.space_group_name_H-M   'P 1'
#
loop_
_entity.id
_entity.type
_entity.pdbx_description
1 polymer ?
#
loop_
_entity_poly.entity_id
_entity_poly.type
_entity_poly.pdbx_seq_one_letter_code
_entity_poly.pdbx_strand_id
1 'polypeptide(L)'
;MKTEQTPIQVAVAQLQALKALVGKRPVIVLADPGYCTPAFLRACHDLGYSCLLRLKSDRRLYRSAVRLHKKGPMPKDGALYEVKREP
;
A
#
# COMPACT_ATOMS: atom_id res chain seq x y z
N MET A 1 -19.17 23.30 -3.75
CA MET A 1 -19.06 22.65 -2.43
C MET A 1 -17.63 22.14 -2.29
N LYS A 2 -16.78 22.76 -1.47
CA LYS A 2 -15.40 22.28 -1.22
C LYS A 2 -15.46 21.38 0.01
N THR A 3 -15.07 20.13 -0.15
CA THR A 3 -14.84 19.25 1.00
C THR A 3 -13.40 19.42 1.46
N GLU A 4 -13.18 19.54 2.77
CA GLU A 4 -11.84 19.59 3.36
C GLU A 4 -11.22 18.19 3.45
N GLN A 5 -12.02 17.14 3.27
CA GLN A 5 -11.56 15.77 3.34
C GLN A 5 -10.96 15.32 2.01
N THR A 6 -9.75 14.79 2.10
CA THR A 6 -9.12 14.10 0.97
C THR A 6 -9.87 12.80 0.65
N PRO A 7 -9.84 12.33 -0.62
CA PRO A 7 -10.46 11.06 -0.99
C PRO A 7 -10.01 9.87 -0.13
N ILE A 8 -8.74 9.85 0.30
CA ILE A 8 -8.20 8.80 1.17
C ILE A 8 -8.80 8.85 2.58
N GLN A 9 -8.99 10.05 3.15
CA GLN A 9 -9.64 10.18 4.46
C GLN A 9 -11.07 9.66 4.42
N VAL A 10 -11.81 9.96 3.34
CA VAL A 10 -13.17 9.44 3.14
C VAL A 10 -13.15 7.91 3.04
N ALA A 11 -12.25 7.33 2.25
CA ALA A 11 -12.13 5.88 2.10
C ALA A 11 -11.78 5.19 3.42
N VAL A 12 -10.87 5.76 4.22
CA VAL A 12 -10.53 5.24 5.55
C VAL A 12 -11.74 5.26 6.49
N ALA A 13 -12.49 6.36 6.52
CA ALA A 13 -13.71 6.45 7.33
C ALA A 13 -14.76 5.40 6.91
N GLN A 14 -14.89 5.13 5.60
CA GLN A 14 -15.77 4.09 5.09
C GLN A 14 -15.33 2.68 5.53
N LEU A 15 -14.03 2.37 5.49
CA LEU A 15 -13.51 1.08 5.98
C LEU A 15 -13.77 0.86 7.47
N GLN A 16 -13.65 1.94 8.27
CA GLN A 16 -13.95 1.91 9.70
C GLN A 16 -15.44 1.65 9.95
N ALA A 17 -16.32 2.34 9.23
CA ALA A 17 -17.77 2.14 9.33
C ALA A 17 -18.17 0.71 8.95
N LEU A 18 -17.53 0.12 7.93
CA LEU A 18 -17.77 -1.26 7.52
C LEU A 18 -17.40 -2.29 8.59
N LYS A 19 -16.46 -1.98 9.50
CA LYS A 19 -16.01 -2.93 10.53
C LYS A 19 -17.14 -3.42 11.43
N ALA A 20 -18.04 -2.52 11.80
CA ALA A 20 -19.20 -2.86 12.60
C ALA A 20 -20.17 -3.80 11.85
N LEU A 21 -20.27 -3.68 10.53
CA LEU A 21 -21.20 -4.44 9.70
C LEU A 21 -20.70 -5.85 9.35
N VAL A 22 -19.39 -6.00 9.15
CA VAL A 22 -18.74 -7.29 8.82
C VAL A 22 -18.43 -8.12 10.06
N GLY A 23 -18.34 -7.49 11.23
CA GLY A 23 -18.05 -8.14 12.50
C GLY A 23 -16.69 -8.85 12.51
N LYS A 24 -16.69 -10.14 12.82
CA LYS A 24 -15.47 -10.99 12.92
C LYS A 24 -15.10 -11.69 11.61
N ARG A 25 -15.86 -11.47 10.53
CA ARG A 25 -15.59 -12.13 9.25
C ARG A 25 -14.24 -11.66 8.67
N PRO A 26 -13.45 -12.54 8.05
CA PRO A 26 -12.31 -12.12 7.26
C PRO A 26 -12.77 -11.22 6.11
N VAL A 27 -12.07 -10.10 5.90
CA VAL A 27 -12.36 -9.14 4.83
C VAL A 27 -11.13 -8.95 3.99
N ILE A 28 -11.32 -8.99 2.67
CA ILE A 28 -10.31 -8.68 1.67
C ILE A 28 -10.77 -7.42 0.92
N VAL A 29 -9.98 -6.35 1.01
CA VAL A 29 -10.21 -5.09 0.31
C VAL A 29 -9.48 -5.14 -1.04
N LEU A 30 -10.25 -5.07 -2.13
CA LEU A 30 -9.73 -4.91 -3.48
C LEU A 30 -9.62 -3.42 -3.79
N ALA A 31 -8.42 -2.91 -4.08
CA ALA A 31 -8.19 -1.49 -4.26
C ALA A 31 -7.35 -1.14 -5.49
N ASP A 32 -7.66 0.01 -6.08
CA ASP A 32 -6.97 0.56 -7.24
C ASP A 32 -5.65 1.29 -6.88
N PRO A 33 -4.78 1.58 -7.86
CA PRO A 33 -3.47 2.20 -7.60
C PRO A 33 -3.54 3.55 -6.87
N GLY A 34 -4.65 4.28 -7.00
CA GLY A 34 -4.90 5.55 -6.30
C GLY A 34 -4.96 5.39 -4.77
N TYR A 35 -5.31 4.20 -4.28
CA TYR A 35 -5.36 3.88 -2.85
C TYR A 35 -4.03 3.36 -2.30
N CYS A 36 -2.99 3.27 -3.13
CA CYS A 36 -1.64 2.87 -2.71
C CYS A 36 -0.94 3.99 -1.93
N THR A 37 -1.54 4.38 -0.81
CA THR A 37 -1.07 5.41 0.12
C THR A 37 -0.80 4.78 1.47
N PRO A 38 0.20 5.27 2.23
CA PRO A 38 0.50 4.75 3.56
C PRO A 38 -0.70 4.79 4.51
N ALA A 39 -1.50 5.86 4.46
CA ALA A 39 -2.67 6.02 5.32
C ALA A 39 -3.75 4.95 5.08
N PHE A 40 -4.07 4.67 3.81
CA PHE A 40 -5.06 3.65 3.45
C PHE A 40 -4.60 2.24 3.82
N LEU A 41 -3.35 1.89 3.47
CA LEU A 41 -2.78 0.58 3.79
C LEU A 41 -2.70 0.35 5.30
N ARG A 42 -2.32 1.37 6.07
CA ARG A 42 -2.29 1.30 7.53
C ARG A 42 -3.68 1.13 8.13
N ALA A 43 -4.67 1.84 7.62
CA ALA A 43 -6.06 1.64 8.05
C ALA A 43 -6.55 0.21 7.81
N CYS A 44 -6.27 -0.38 6.64
CA CYS A 44 -6.59 -1.79 6.37
C CYS A 44 -5.91 -2.73 7.37
N HIS A 45 -4.61 -2.52 7.62
CA HIS A 45 -3.85 -3.31 8.58
C HIS A 45 -4.44 -3.22 10.00
N ASP A 46 -4.69 -2.01 10.49
CA ASP A 46 -5.16 -1.77 11.86
C ASP A 46 -6.59 -2.29 12.06
N LEU A 47 -7.41 -2.33 11.00
CA LEU A 47 -8.74 -2.95 11.01
C LEU A 47 -8.70 -4.48 10.88
N GLY A 48 -7.52 -5.07 10.67
CA GLY A 48 -7.34 -6.51 10.45
C GLY A 48 -7.86 -6.99 9.09
N TYR A 49 -7.91 -6.11 8.10
CA TYR A 49 -8.31 -6.44 6.75
C TYR A 49 -7.10 -6.85 5.92
N SER A 50 -7.27 -7.90 5.12
CA SER A 50 -6.35 -8.16 4.03
C SER A 50 -6.61 -7.17 2.91
N CYS A 51 -5.57 -6.73 2.20
CA CYS A 51 -5.72 -5.81 1.08
C CYS A 51 -4.97 -6.35 -0.14
N LEU A 52 -5.67 -6.47 -1.27
CA LEU A 52 -5.08 -6.72 -2.58
C LEU A 52 -5.17 -5.42 -3.37
N LEU A 53 -4.00 -4.90 -3.74
CA LEU A 53 -3.90 -3.59 -4.33
C LEU A 53 -3.29 -3.69 -5.73
N ARG A 54 -3.96 -3.10 -6.72
CA ARG A 54 -3.44 -2.99 -8.07
C ARG A 54 -2.29 -1.97 -8.07
N LEU A 55 -1.08 -2.45 -8.28
CA LEU A 55 0.08 -1.57 -8.44
C LEU A 55 0.10 -1.00 -9.86
N LYS A 56 0.48 0.27 -9.98
CA LYS A 56 0.76 0.89 -11.28
C LYS A 56 2.03 0.25 -11.85
N SER A 57 2.08 0.06 -13.17
CA SER A 57 3.17 -0.64 -13.86
C SER A 57 4.54 0.01 -13.67
N ASP A 58 4.58 1.31 -13.40
CA ASP A 58 5.78 2.13 -13.19
C ASP A 58 6.18 2.27 -11.70
N ARG A 59 5.42 1.67 -10.77
CA ARG A 59 5.77 1.77 -9.34
C ARG A 59 6.95 0.87 -9.02
N ARG A 60 8.01 1.49 -8.50
CA ARG A 60 9.18 0.83 -7.95
C ARG A 60 8.86 0.33 -6.54
N LEU A 61 9.05 -0.97 -6.31
CA LEU A 61 8.98 -1.53 -4.96
C LEU A 61 10.31 -1.28 -4.27
N TYR A 62 10.32 -0.34 -3.31
CA TYR A 62 11.48 -0.10 -2.46
C TYR A 62 11.68 -1.28 -1.50
N ARG A 63 12.64 -2.13 -1.82
CA ARG A 63 13.23 -3.09 -0.87
C ARG A 63 14.37 -2.42 -0.09
N SER A 64 14.68 -2.97 1.08
CA SER A 64 15.88 -2.57 1.82
C SER A 64 17.12 -2.86 0.96
N ALA A 65 18.07 -1.92 0.94
CA ALA A 65 19.33 -2.13 0.22
C ALA A 65 20.09 -3.32 0.81
N VAL A 66 20.39 -4.33 -0.01
CA VAL A 66 21.20 -5.48 0.37
C VAL A 66 22.66 -5.19 0.01
N ARG A 67 23.59 -5.43 0.95
CA ARG A 67 25.03 -5.28 0.65
C ARG A 67 25.44 -6.32 -0.39
N LEU A 68 26.00 -5.86 -1.51
CA LEU A 68 26.58 -6.72 -2.54
C LEU A 68 27.91 -7.36 -2.10
N HIS A 69 28.68 -6.66 -1.26
CA HIS A 69 29.98 -7.14 -0.75
C HIS A 69 30.12 -6.90 0.75
N LYS A 70 30.74 -7.84 1.48
CA LYS A 70 30.89 -7.79 2.96
C LYS A 70 31.58 -6.52 3.47
N LYS A 71 32.57 -5.99 2.74
CA LYS A 71 33.39 -4.83 3.13
C LYS A 71 33.08 -3.55 2.34
N GLY A 72 32.13 -3.60 1.40
CA GLY A 72 31.77 -2.46 0.56
C GLY A 72 30.79 -1.50 1.25
N PRO A 73 30.70 -0.23 0.80
CA PRO A 73 29.67 0.70 1.27
C PRO A 73 28.27 0.17 0.95
N MET A 74 27.30 0.52 1.80
CA MET A 74 25.89 0.18 1.52
C MET A 74 25.45 0.94 0.26
N PRO A 75 24.77 0.28 -0.69
CA PRO A 75 24.21 0.97 -1.86
C PRO A 75 23.34 2.13 -1.39
N LYS A 76 23.65 3.34 -1.87
CA LYS A 76 22.87 4.56 -1.58
C LYS A 76 21.56 4.57 -2.37
N ASP A 77 21.56 3.89 -3.51
CA ASP A 77 20.38 3.61 -4.28
C ASP A 77 19.56 2.56 -3.52
N GLY A 78 18.61 3.03 -2.70
CA GLY A 78 17.58 2.19 -2.11
C GLY A 78 16.87 1.37 -3.19
N ALA A 79 16.31 0.20 -2.84
CA ALA A 79 16.19 -0.83 -3.86
C ALA A 79 15.30 -0.45 -5.05
N LEU A 80 15.84 -0.73 -6.22
CA LEU A 80 15.18 -0.70 -7.50
C LEU A 80 14.61 -2.08 -7.79
N TYR A 81 13.29 -2.19 -7.88
CA TYR A 81 12.64 -3.28 -8.60
C TYR A 81 12.22 -2.72 -9.96
N GLU A 82 12.96 -3.06 -11.01
CA GLU A 82 12.52 -2.83 -12.40
C GLU A 82 11.46 -3.86 -12.76
N VAL A 83 10.20 -3.44 -12.82
CA VAL A 83 9.17 -4.23 -13.48
C VAL A 83 9.30 -3.99 -14.99
N LYS A 84 10.27 -4.66 -15.64
CA LYS A 84 10.08 -4.99 -17.06
C LYS A 84 9.33 -6.32 -17.08
N ARG A 85 8.05 -6.28 -17.46
CA ARG A 85 7.41 -7.46 -18.02
C ARG A 85 8.10 -7.70 -19.36
N GLU A 86 8.87 -8.76 -19.48
CA GLU A 86 9.22 -9.28 -20.79
C GLU A 86 7.91 -9.70 -21.50
N PRO A 87 7.78 -9.38 -22.80
CA PRO A 87 6.60 -9.73 -23.60
C PRO A 87 6.42 -11.25 -23.74
#